data_AF-A0A258SL77-F1
#
_entry.id   AF-A0A258SL77-F1
#
_cell.length_a   1.000
_cell.length_b   1.000
_cell.length_c   1.000
_cell.angle_alpha   90.00
_cell.angle_beta   90.00
_cell.angle_gamma   90.00
#
_symmetry.space_group_name_H-M   'P 1'
#
loop_
_entity.id
_entity.type
_entity.pdbx_description
1 polymer ?
#
loop_
_entity_poly.entity_id
_entity_poly.type
_entity_poly.pdbx_seq_one_letter_code
_entity_poly.pdbx_strand_id
1 'polypeptide(L)'
;KLAPVTVVIVMLADPTHAEPWISGLERVSEIALGGAVGLVCALLVLPDKALGYLFPHVADALEASADLLEAGVAGLLDGGLDPARMDVLNQKVRVTLRAADVRAGEARRERVGPFNAAPDPGPIVRGGRRLWHSVIILLRGADRPLPPAVADQVRPALSAASQALAQGVRGIASALRGGGPPPDLAATDAAVAALQAELERLGSSGALAGEGPSLMPLYAAAAGCAYIHDNLIELAARLAEARKDAA
;
A
#
# COMPACT_ATOMS: atom_id res chain seq x y z
N LYS A 1 -11.11 -42.08 -13.01
CA LYS A 1 -11.20 -43.42 -13.65
C LYS A 1 -10.31 -43.49 -14.90
N LEU A 2 -9.02 -43.14 -14.78
CA LEU A 2 -8.05 -43.10 -15.91
C LEU A 2 -6.93 -44.13 -15.77
N ALA A 3 -6.71 -44.67 -14.56
CA ALA A 3 -5.69 -45.66 -14.25
C ALA A 3 -5.68 -46.92 -15.17
N PRO A 4 -6.83 -47.49 -15.62
CA PRO A 4 -6.78 -48.70 -16.43
C PRO A 4 -6.17 -48.46 -17.82
N VAL A 5 -6.37 -47.26 -18.39
CA VAL A 5 -5.95 -46.95 -19.76
C VAL A 5 -4.43 -46.77 -19.83
N THR A 6 -3.82 -46.14 -18.83
CA THR A 6 -2.36 -45.97 -18.77
C THR A 6 -1.64 -47.31 -18.64
N VAL A 7 -2.18 -48.23 -17.83
CA VAL A 7 -1.63 -49.59 -17.66
C VAL A 7 -1.68 -50.37 -18.99
N VAL A 8 -2.80 -50.32 -19.69
CA VAL A 8 -2.97 -51.01 -20.99
C VAL A 8 -2.00 -50.49 -22.04
N ILE A 9 -1.78 -49.17 -22.11
CA ILE A 9 -0.85 -48.56 -23.07
C ILE A 9 0.61 -48.96 -22.78
N VAL A 10 1.00 -49.05 -21.50
CA VAL A 10 2.36 -49.47 -21.10
C VAL A 10 2.60 -50.95 -21.43
N MET A 11 1.61 -51.81 -21.21
CA MET A 11 1.73 -53.25 -21.50
C MET A 11 1.80 -53.58 -23.00
N LEU A 12 1.23 -52.74 -23.87
CA LEU A 12 1.23 -52.94 -25.32
C LEU A 12 2.48 -52.41 -26.03
N ALA A 13 3.33 -51.65 -25.34
CA ALA A 13 4.40 -50.87 -25.97
C ALA A 13 5.82 -51.46 -25.85
N ASP A 14 6.01 -52.64 -25.24
CA ASP A 14 7.36 -53.20 -25.02
C ASP A 14 7.60 -54.49 -25.84
N PRO A 15 8.52 -54.49 -26.84
CA PRO A 15 8.87 -55.68 -27.62
C PRO A 15 10.07 -56.47 -27.05
N THR A 16 10.53 -56.15 -25.85
CA THR A 16 11.70 -56.80 -25.21
C THR A 16 11.33 -57.48 -23.89
N HIS A 17 11.83 -58.70 -23.69
CA HIS A 17 11.47 -59.65 -22.62
C HIS A 17 11.98 -59.22 -21.21
N ALA A 18 11.66 -58.01 -20.75
CA ALA A 18 11.77 -57.65 -19.34
C ALA A 18 10.43 -57.95 -18.64
N GLU A 19 10.48 -58.50 -17.42
CA GLU A 19 9.27 -58.79 -16.64
C GLU A 19 8.38 -57.54 -16.58
N PRO A 20 7.17 -57.57 -17.15
CA PRO A 20 6.35 -56.36 -17.36
C PRO A 20 6.02 -55.59 -16.07
N TRP A 21 6.12 -56.28 -14.94
CA TRP A 21 5.97 -55.72 -13.60
C TRP A 21 7.10 -54.74 -13.23
N ILE A 22 8.35 -55.04 -13.60
CA ILE A 22 9.54 -54.23 -13.26
C ILE A 22 9.54 -52.93 -14.08
N SER A 23 9.30 -53.03 -15.39
CA SER A 23 9.19 -51.87 -16.30
C SER A 23 8.04 -50.92 -15.92
N GLY A 24 6.91 -51.48 -15.45
CA GLY A 24 5.80 -50.70 -14.91
C GLY A 24 6.16 -49.93 -13.64
N LEU A 25 6.93 -50.54 -12.73
CA LEU A 25 7.36 -49.90 -11.49
C LEU A 25 8.33 -48.74 -11.74
N GLU A 26 9.26 -48.91 -12.69
CA GLU A 26 10.22 -47.88 -13.08
C GLU A 26 9.51 -46.63 -13.63
N ARG A 27 8.56 -46.78 -14.56
CA ARG A 27 7.78 -45.64 -15.10
C ARG A 27 6.97 -44.92 -14.04
N VAL A 28 6.35 -45.64 -13.10
CA VAL A 28 5.60 -45.02 -12.00
C VAL A 28 6.54 -44.24 -11.08
N SER A 29 7.73 -44.79 -10.79
CA SER A 29 8.75 -44.10 -9.98
C SER A 29 9.27 -42.83 -10.65
N GLU A 30 9.46 -42.87 -11.97
CA GLU A 30 9.90 -41.72 -12.77
C GLU A 30 8.84 -40.61 -12.81
N ILE A 31 7.57 -40.96 -13.02
CA ILE A 31 6.45 -40.01 -12.99
C ILE A 31 6.27 -39.43 -11.58
N ALA A 32 6.40 -40.24 -10.53
CA ALA A 32 6.33 -39.77 -9.15
C ALA A 32 7.48 -38.80 -8.84
N LEU A 33 8.69 -39.08 -9.32
CA LEU A 33 9.84 -38.19 -9.16
C LEU A 33 9.64 -36.87 -9.91
N GLY A 34 9.22 -36.92 -11.17
CA GLY A 34 8.90 -35.72 -11.97
C GLY A 34 7.76 -34.90 -11.35
N GLY A 35 6.74 -35.57 -10.81
CA GLY A 35 5.64 -34.95 -10.09
C GLY A 35 6.08 -34.30 -8.77
N ALA A 36 6.93 -34.96 -7.99
CA ALA A 36 7.49 -34.43 -6.76
C ALA A 36 8.39 -33.22 -7.02
N VAL A 37 9.29 -33.30 -8.02
CA VAL A 37 10.14 -32.17 -8.43
C VAL A 37 9.29 -31.03 -8.98
N GLY A 38 8.28 -31.31 -9.81
CA GLY A 38 7.34 -30.31 -10.31
C GLY A 38 6.55 -29.63 -9.21
N LEU A 39 6.11 -30.39 -8.20
CA LEU A 39 5.42 -29.87 -7.02
C LEU A 39 6.37 -29.02 -6.16
N VAL A 40 7.60 -29.46 -5.92
CA VAL A 40 8.62 -28.71 -5.20
C VAL A 40 8.96 -27.41 -5.94
N CYS A 41 9.17 -27.46 -7.25
CA CYS A 41 9.39 -26.27 -8.07
C CYS A 41 8.17 -25.32 -8.03
N ALA A 42 6.95 -25.84 -8.10
CA ALA A 42 5.74 -25.03 -7.98
C ALA A 42 5.65 -24.38 -6.59
N LEU A 43 5.90 -25.12 -5.52
CA LEU A 43 5.85 -24.61 -4.15
C LEU A 43 7.00 -23.65 -3.81
N LEU A 44 8.15 -23.73 -4.50
CA LEU A 44 9.28 -22.83 -4.28
C LEU A 44 9.24 -21.58 -5.19
N VAL A 45 8.64 -21.65 -6.39
CA VAL A 45 8.57 -20.53 -7.35
C VAL A 45 7.30 -19.68 -7.19
N LEU A 46 6.19 -20.26 -6.71
CA LEU A 46 4.90 -19.56 -6.56
C LEU A 46 4.78 -18.61 -5.33
N PRO A 47 5.38 -18.85 -4.15
CA PRO A 47 5.06 -18.07 -2.95
C PRO A 47 5.53 -16.61 -3.05
N ASP A 48 6.61 -16.35 -3.78
CA ASP A 48 7.19 -15.01 -3.93
C ASP A 48 6.38 -14.11 -4.89
N LYS A 49 5.57 -14.71 -5.78
CA LYS A 49 4.92 -13.98 -6.87
C LYS A 49 3.59 -13.31 -6.47
N ALA A 50 2.82 -13.87 -5.55
CA ALA A 50 1.48 -13.36 -5.24
C ALA A 50 1.48 -11.95 -4.61
N LEU A 51 2.46 -11.66 -3.73
CA LEU A 51 2.60 -10.35 -3.10
C LEU A 51 3.24 -9.31 -4.02
N GLY A 52 4.15 -9.72 -4.91
CA GLY A 52 4.77 -8.86 -5.92
C GLY A 52 3.78 -8.22 -6.90
N TYR A 53 2.63 -8.87 -7.17
CA TYR A 53 1.59 -8.31 -8.03
C TYR A 53 0.60 -7.39 -7.30
N LEU A 54 0.49 -7.45 -5.98
CA LEU A 54 -0.49 -6.67 -5.22
C LEU A 54 0.04 -5.30 -4.79
N PHE A 55 1.26 -5.26 -4.25
CA PHE A 55 1.84 -4.04 -3.69
C PHE A 55 2.03 -2.86 -4.66
N PRO A 56 2.24 -3.06 -5.99
CA PRO A 56 2.26 -1.95 -6.93
C PRO A 56 0.96 -1.12 -6.95
N HIS A 57 -0.21 -1.75 -6.76
CA HIS A 57 -1.50 -1.03 -6.80
C HIS A 57 -1.69 -0.15 -5.56
N VAL A 58 -1.24 -0.65 -4.40
CA VAL A 58 -1.23 0.15 -3.17
C VAL A 58 -0.21 1.29 -3.30
N ALA A 59 0.97 1.02 -3.86
CA ALA A 59 1.98 2.05 -4.10
C ALA A 59 1.45 3.17 -5.01
N ASP A 60 0.78 2.83 -6.11
CA ASP A 60 0.18 3.82 -7.02
C ASP A 60 -0.92 4.67 -6.35
N ALA A 61 -1.70 4.05 -5.45
CA ALA A 61 -2.68 4.75 -4.62
C ALA A 61 -2.02 5.73 -3.64
N LEU A 62 -0.92 5.30 -3.00
CA LEU A 62 -0.18 6.14 -2.06
C LEU A 62 0.49 7.33 -2.75
N GLU A 63 1.08 7.13 -3.92
CA GLU A 63 1.65 8.24 -4.70
C GLU A 63 0.59 9.26 -5.09
N ALA A 64 -0.55 8.81 -5.61
CA ALA A 64 -1.64 9.72 -5.93
C ALA A 64 -2.22 10.40 -4.67
N SER A 65 -2.16 9.75 -3.49
CA SER A 65 -2.54 10.36 -2.21
C SER A 65 -1.54 11.42 -1.75
N ALA A 66 -0.23 11.21 -1.99
CA ALA A 66 0.80 12.21 -1.73
C ALA A 66 0.60 13.44 -2.64
N ASP A 67 0.28 13.23 -3.92
CA ASP A 67 -0.01 14.32 -4.85
C ASP A 67 -1.28 15.11 -4.45
N LEU A 68 -2.30 14.42 -3.93
CA LEU A 68 -3.51 15.05 -3.38
C LEU A 68 -3.21 15.88 -2.12
N LEU A 69 -2.35 15.37 -1.23
CA LEU A 69 -1.93 16.10 -0.03
C LEU A 69 -1.24 17.42 -0.40
N GLU A 70 -0.25 17.35 -1.28
CA GLU A 70 0.50 18.53 -1.73
C GLU A 70 -0.42 19.55 -2.42
N ALA A 71 -1.34 19.08 -3.28
CA ALA A 71 -2.32 19.94 -3.92
C ALA A 71 -3.33 20.54 -2.93
N GLY A 72 -3.74 19.79 -1.90
CA GLY A 72 -4.61 20.26 -0.83
C GLY A 72 -4.00 21.42 -0.05
N VAL A 73 -2.72 21.27 0.33
CA VAL A 73 -1.97 22.31 1.03
C VAL A 73 -1.72 23.52 0.13
N ALA A 74 -1.37 23.30 -1.15
CA ALA A 74 -1.26 24.39 -2.12
C ALA A 74 -2.59 25.13 -2.29
N GLY A 75 -3.73 24.43 -2.34
CA GLY A 75 -5.04 25.07 -2.44
C GLY A 75 -5.37 25.99 -1.27
N LEU A 76 -4.99 25.59 -0.04
CA LEU A 76 -5.14 26.43 1.15
C LEU A 76 -4.25 27.67 1.13
N LEU A 77 -3.03 27.55 0.60
CA LEU A 77 -2.01 28.60 0.67
C LEU A 77 -2.02 29.55 -0.55
N ASP A 78 -2.36 29.05 -1.73
CA ASP A 78 -2.10 29.72 -3.01
C ASP A 78 -3.38 30.06 -3.80
N GLY A 79 -4.56 29.87 -3.21
CA GLY A 79 -5.80 30.43 -3.77
C GLY A 79 -6.79 29.43 -4.38
N GLY A 80 -6.74 28.15 -3.98
CA GLY A 80 -7.81 27.18 -4.22
C GLY A 80 -7.38 25.91 -4.97
N LEU A 81 -8.31 24.97 -5.06
CA LEU A 81 -8.09 23.69 -5.75
C LEU A 81 -8.44 23.78 -7.23
N ASP A 82 -7.69 23.06 -8.06
CA ASP A 82 -8.11 22.71 -9.42
C ASP A 82 -9.04 21.47 -9.36
N PRO A 83 -10.36 21.62 -9.55
CA PRO A 83 -11.30 20.52 -9.41
C PRO A 83 -11.03 19.37 -10.39
N ALA A 84 -10.61 19.68 -11.62
CA ALA A 84 -10.34 18.67 -12.64
C ALA A 84 -9.13 17.82 -12.24
N ARG A 85 -8.06 18.46 -11.75
CA ARG A 85 -6.90 17.74 -11.22
C ARG A 85 -7.25 16.89 -10.01
N MET A 86 -8.09 17.40 -9.10
CA MET A 86 -8.51 16.67 -7.91
C MET A 86 -9.35 15.44 -8.25
N ASP A 87 -10.25 15.55 -9.23
CA ASP A 87 -11.06 14.43 -9.70
C ASP A 87 -10.21 13.33 -10.32
N VAL A 88 -9.24 13.70 -11.17
CA VAL A 88 -8.30 12.74 -11.79
C VAL A 88 -7.51 11.98 -10.72
N LEU A 89 -6.95 12.69 -9.74
CA LEU A 89 -6.15 12.06 -8.68
C LEU A 89 -7.03 11.18 -7.76
N ASN A 90 -8.20 11.65 -7.34
CA ASN A 90 -9.12 10.86 -6.53
C ASN A 90 -9.62 9.62 -7.27
N GLN A 91 -9.92 9.75 -8.57
CA GLN A 91 -10.30 8.61 -9.39
C GLN A 91 -9.15 7.61 -9.51
N LYS A 92 -7.91 8.07 -9.69
CA LYS A 92 -6.72 7.21 -9.69
C LYS A 92 -6.62 6.41 -8.39
N VAL A 93 -6.68 7.07 -7.23
CA VAL A 93 -6.62 6.39 -5.92
C VAL A 93 -7.75 5.37 -5.76
N ARG A 94 -8.99 5.73 -6.13
CA ARG A 94 -10.15 4.82 -6.04
C ARG A 94 -9.97 3.58 -6.90
N VAL A 95 -9.53 3.73 -8.13
CA VAL A 95 -9.34 2.63 -9.08
C VAL A 95 -8.22 1.70 -8.61
N THR A 96 -7.07 2.24 -8.20
CA THR A 96 -5.92 1.44 -7.78
C THR A 96 -6.17 0.74 -6.44
N LEU A 97 -6.80 1.39 -5.45
CA LEU A 97 -7.20 0.72 -4.20
C LEU A 97 -8.24 -0.39 -4.44
N ARG A 98 -9.19 -0.18 -5.36
CA ARG A 98 -10.18 -1.23 -5.69
C ARG A 98 -9.49 -2.43 -6.34
N ALA A 99 -8.55 -2.20 -7.24
CA ALA A 99 -7.75 -3.28 -7.82
C ALA A 99 -6.91 -4.01 -6.76
N ALA A 100 -6.37 -3.29 -5.77
CA ALA A 100 -5.67 -3.87 -4.63
C ALA A 100 -6.62 -4.73 -3.75
N ASP A 101 -7.86 -4.31 -3.49
CA ASP A 101 -8.83 -5.12 -2.73
C ASP A 101 -9.15 -6.45 -3.43
N VAL A 102 -9.38 -6.41 -4.74
CA VAL A 102 -9.71 -7.61 -5.53
C VAL A 102 -8.58 -8.63 -5.41
N ARG A 103 -7.33 -8.18 -5.63
CA ARG A 103 -6.14 -9.03 -5.54
C ARG A 103 -5.86 -9.51 -4.11
N ALA A 104 -6.09 -8.68 -3.10
CA ALA A 104 -5.99 -9.11 -1.70
C ALA A 104 -7.03 -10.19 -1.38
N GLY A 105 -8.24 -10.07 -1.93
CA GLY A 105 -9.29 -11.09 -1.81
C GLY A 105 -8.92 -12.41 -2.48
N GLU A 106 -8.31 -12.36 -3.67
CA GLU A 106 -7.77 -13.53 -4.38
C GLU A 106 -6.65 -14.19 -3.57
N ALA A 107 -5.65 -13.42 -3.16
CA ALA A 107 -4.52 -13.90 -2.35
C ALA A 107 -5.00 -14.53 -1.03
N ARG A 108 -6.07 -14.01 -0.41
CA ARG A 108 -6.66 -14.60 0.81
C ARG A 108 -7.38 -15.92 0.54
N ARG A 109 -8.00 -16.10 -0.63
CA ARG A 109 -8.65 -17.38 -1.01
C ARG A 109 -7.63 -18.46 -1.34
N GLU A 110 -6.46 -18.09 -1.87
CA GLU A 110 -5.37 -19.02 -2.19
C GLU A 110 -4.56 -19.47 -0.95
N ARG A 111 -4.76 -18.84 0.21
CA ARG A 111 -4.21 -19.27 1.51
C ARG A 111 -4.88 -20.50 2.11
N VAL A 112 -5.97 -21.01 1.52
CA VAL A 112 -6.73 -22.13 2.10
C VAL A 112 -5.95 -23.44 1.90
N GLY A 113 -4.89 -23.61 2.67
CA GLY A 113 -4.03 -24.79 2.69
C GLY A 113 -2.97 -24.68 3.80
N PRO A 114 -2.63 -25.78 4.51
CA PRO A 114 -1.71 -25.76 5.65
C PRO A 114 -0.25 -25.41 5.28
N PHE A 115 0.08 -25.26 4.00
CA PHE A 115 1.44 -25.04 3.50
C PHE A 115 1.70 -23.62 2.96
N ASN A 116 0.73 -22.69 3.03
CA ASN A 116 0.88 -21.34 2.48
C ASN A 116 1.00 -20.30 3.60
N ALA A 117 2.23 -20.02 4.03
CA ALA A 117 2.57 -19.14 5.15
C ALA A 117 2.79 -17.67 4.77
N ALA A 118 2.35 -17.23 3.57
CA ALA A 118 2.55 -15.84 3.15
C ALA A 118 1.97 -14.84 4.20
N PRO A 119 2.44 -13.59 4.27
CA PRO A 119 1.86 -12.52 5.12
C PRO A 119 0.54 -11.94 4.58
N ASP A 120 -0.51 -11.79 5.41
CA ASP A 120 -1.83 -11.29 4.97
C ASP A 120 -1.67 -9.88 4.40
N PRO A 121 -2.02 -9.62 3.12
CA PRO A 121 -1.88 -8.28 2.58
C PRO A 121 -3.03 -7.33 2.96
N GLY A 122 -4.10 -7.84 3.55
CA GLY A 122 -5.27 -7.06 3.95
C GLY A 122 -4.96 -5.83 4.82
N PRO A 123 -4.10 -5.92 5.86
CA PRO A 123 -3.70 -4.77 6.67
C PRO A 123 -3.07 -3.63 5.87
N ILE A 124 -2.22 -3.93 4.89
CA ILE A 124 -1.55 -2.92 4.05
C ILE A 124 -2.57 -2.22 3.15
N VAL A 125 -3.46 -2.96 2.49
CA VAL A 125 -4.52 -2.37 1.64
C VAL A 125 -5.46 -1.49 2.47
N ARG A 126 -5.87 -1.96 3.67
CA ARG A 126 -6.68 -1.16 4.61
C ARG A 126 -5.94 0.10 5.07
N GLY A 127 -4.63 0.00 5.33
CA GLY A 127 -3.80 1.15 5.71
C GLY A 127 -3.72 2.21 4.61
N GLY A 128 -3.48 1.80 3.36
CA GLY A 128 -3.48 2.73 2.22
C GLY A 128 -4.83 3.45 2.04
N ARG A 129 -5.95 2.74 2.26
CA ARG A 129 -7.29 3.35 2.24
C ARG A 129 -7.51 4.34 3.38
N ARG A 130 -7.12 3.98 4.61
CA ARG A 130 -7.25 4.90 5.76
C ARG A 130 -6.42 6.17 5.54
N LEU A 131 -5.21 6.03 5.03
CA LEU A 131 -4.35 7.16 4.68
C LEU A 131 -5.01 8.07 3.64
N TRP A 132 -5.55 7.51 2.56
CA TRP A 132 -6.30 8.28 1.57
C TRP A 132 -7.50 9.01 2.19
N HIS A 133 -8.28 8.37 3.07
CA HIS A 133 -9.39 9.05 3.76
C HIS A 133 -8.91 10.22 4.63
N SER A 134 -7.76 10.12 5.29
CA SER A 134 -7.18 11.26 6.02
C SER A 134 -6.80 12.41 5.09
N VAL A 135 -6.31 12.11 3.88
CA VAL A 135 -6.10 13.13 2.83
C VAL A 135 -7.43 13.77 2.41
N ILE A 136 -8.50 13.00 2.24
CA ILE A 136 -9.84 13.55 1.95
C ILE A 136 -10.32 14.51 3.05
N ILE A 137 -10.05 14.23 4.32
CA ILE A 137 -10.41 15.12 5.43
C ILE A 137 -9.73 16.49 5.27
N LEU A 138 -8.44 16.51 4.92
CA LEU A 138 -7.71 17.74 4.63
C LEU A 138 -8.34 18.49 3.44
N LEU A 139 -8.67 17.77 2.36
CA LEU A 139 -9.21 18.36 1.14
C LEU A 139 -10.58 19.05 1.33
N ARG A 140 -11.38 18.64 2.32
CA ARG A 140 -12.71 19.27 2.60
C ARG A 140 -12.63 20.74 3.00
N GLY A 141 -11.45 21.22 3.40
CA GLY A 141 -11.21 22.64 3.66
C GLY A 141 -10.44 23.35 2.55
N ALA A 142 -9.81 22.61 1.64
CA ALA A 142 -8.79 23.17 0.75
C ALA A 142 -9.33 24.01 -0.42
N ASP A 143 -10.64 23.98 -0.68
CA ASP A 143 -11.30 24.89 -1.62
C ASP A 143 -11.53 26.30 -1.06
N ARG A 144 -11.30 26.49 0.26
CA ARG A 144 -11.41 27.76 0.97
C ARG A 144 -10.01 28.22 1.33
N PRO A 145 -9.39 29.07 0.50
CA PRO A 145 -8.05 29.58 0.77
C PRO A 145 -8.01 30.34 2.09
N LEU A 146 -6.86 30.28 2.75
CA LEU A 146 -6.64 31.03 3.98
C LEU A 146 -6.56 32.53 3.69
N PRO A 147 -6.97 33.40 4.63
CA PRO A 147 -6.67 34.82 4.55
C PRO A 147 -5.17 35.03 4.37
N PRO A 148 -4.70 35.95 3.50
CA PRO A 148 -3.28 36.09 3.17
C PRO A 148 -2.36 36.24 4.40
N ALA A 149 -2.78 37.05 5.38
CA ALA A 149 -2.03 37.26 6.62
C ALA A 149 -1.88 35.99 7.47
N VAL A 150 -2.85 35.07 7.42
CA VAL A 150 -2.79 33.76 8.09
C VAL A 150 -1.92 32.81 7.26
N ALA A 151 -2.14 32.78 5.94
CA ALA A 151 -1.38 31.95 5.01
C ALA A 151 0.13 32.20 5.13
N ASP A 152 0.55 33.47 5.14
CA ASP A 152 1.96 33.85 5.24
C ASP A 152 2.62 33.38 6.54
N GLN A 153 1.89 33.43 7.66
CA GLN A 153 2.39 32.98 8.95
C GLN A 153 2.56 31.45 9.01
N VAL A 154 1.59 30.68 8.49
CA VAL A 154 1.59 29.21 8.60
C VAL A 154 2.29 28.51 7.44
N ARG A 155 2.50 29.19 6.31
CA ARG A 155 3.10 28.64 5.09
C ARG A 155 4.38 27.85 5.34
N PRO A 156 5.37 28.33 6.11
CA PRO A 156 6.60 27.57 6.33
C PRO A 156 6.35 26.21 6.99
N ALA A 157 5.59 26.19 8.10
CA ALA A 157 5.34 24.98 8.86
C ALA A 157 4.40 24.01 8.12
N LEU A 158 3.34 24.53 7.49
CA LEU A 158 2.37 23.70 6.76
C LEU A 158 2.98 23.10 5.49
N SER A 159 3.80 23.86 4.76
CA SER A 159 4.50 23.34 3.57
C SER A 159 5.53 22.28 3.95
N ALA A 160 6.29 22.49 5.03
CA ALA A 160 7.27 21.51 5.51
C ALA A 160 6.61 20.20 5.94
N ALA A 161 5.52 20.27 6.70
CA ALA A 161 4.74 19.09 7.09
C ALA A 161 4.17 18.36 5.87
N SER A 162 3.59 19.08 4.91
CA SER A 162 3.06 18.52 3.66
C SER A 162 4.13 17.77 2.87
N GLN A 163 5.29 18.40 2.65
CA GLN A 163 6.40 17.81 1.92
C GLN A 163 6.96 16.57 2.64
N ALA A 164 7.16 16.63 3.95
CA ALA A 164 7.70 15.51 4.72
C ALA A 164 6.73 14.33 4.77
N LEU A 165 5.42 14.58 4.87
CA LEU A 165 4.39 13.54 4.79
C LEU A 165 4.32 12.93 3.39
N ALA A 166 4.31 13.76 2.34
CA ALA A 166 4.30 13.28 0.96
C ALA A 166 5.54 12.43 0.65
N GLN A 167 6.72 12.84 1.12
CA GLN A 167 7.96 12.06 1.01
C GLN A 167 7.87 10.73 1.77
N GLY A 168 7.38 10.71 3.01
CA GLY A 168 7.19 9.49 3.78
C GLY A 168 6.21 8.51 3.10
N VAL A 169 5.08 9.02 2.58
CA VAL A 169 4.10 8.25 1.81
C VAL A 169 4.72 7.65 0.54
N ARG A 170 5.48 8.45 -0.23
CA ARG A 170 6.20 7.98 -1.43
C ARG A 170 7.31 6.98 -1.06
N GLY A 171 7.96 7.14 0.10
CA GLY A 171 8.94 6.19 0.64
C GLY A 171 8.32 4.81 0.90
N ILE A 172 7.13 4.77 1.51
CA ILE A 172 6.37 3.53 1.69
C ILE A 172 5.96 2.93 0.33
N ALA A 173 5.50 3.75 -0.61
CA ALA A 173 5.17 3.29 -1.96
C ALA A 173 6.38 2.64 -2.67
N SER A 174 7.57 3.23 -2.52
CA SER A 174 8.82 2.67 -3.03
C SER A 174 9.16 1.33 -2.36
N ALA A 175 9.08 1.24 -1.03
CA ALA A 175 9.33 0.01 -0.27
C ALA A 175 8.33 -1.13 -0.61
N LEU A 176 7.08 -0.76 -0.91
CA LEU A 176 6.06 -1.69 -1.39
C LEU A 176 6.43 -2.29 -2.75
N ARG A 177 6.94 -1.49 -3.69
CA ARG A 177 7.36 -1.96 -5.02
C ARG A 177 8.68 -2.73 -5.00
N GLY A 178 9.67 -2.21 -4.29
CA GLY A 178 11.05 -2.73 -4.30
C GLY A 178 11.31 -3.85 -3.30
N GLY A 179 10.37 -4.16 -2.41
CA GLY A 179 10.59 -5.17 -1.35
C GLY A 179 11.47 -4.68 -0.20
N GLY A 180 11.90 -3.41 -0.21
CA GLY A 180 12.77 -2.83 0.81
C GLY A 180 12.11 -2.62 2.17
N PRO A 181 12.91 -2.26 3.20
CA PRO A 181 12.39 -1.86 4.50
C PRO A 181 11.54 -0.58 4.38
N PRO A 182 10.62 -0.33 5.34
CA PRO A 182 9.95 0.97 5.41
C PRO A 182 10.97 2.11 5.58
N PRO A 183 10.66 3.33 5.09
CA PRO A 183 11.53 4.49 5.28
C PRO A 183 11.60 4.89 6.75
N ASP A 184 12.69 5.58 7.11
CA ASP A 184 12.75 6.32 8.37
C ASP A 184 11.78 7.52 8.30
N LEU A 185 10.96 7.67 9.34
CA LEU A 185 9.92 8.70 9.44
C LEU A 185 10.29 9.83 10.41
N ALA A 186 11.49 9.84 10.99
CA ALA A 186 11.90 10.85 11.97
C ALA A 186 11.75 12.30 11.46
N ALA A 187 12.06 12.54 10.18
CA ALA A 187 11.85 13.86 9.56
C ALA A 187 10.37 14.22 9.42
N THR A 188 9.51 13.24 9.13
CA THR A 188 8.06 13.42 9.08
C THR A 188 7.51 13.72 10.47
N ASP A 189 7.94 12.97 11.50
CA ASP A 189 7.55 13.18 12.90
C ASP A 189 7.88 14.61 13.34
N ALA A 190 9.13 15.05 13.08
CA ALA A 190 9.59 16.38 13.44
C ALA A 190 8.80 17.50 12.72
N ALA A 191 8.49 17.33 11.43
CA ALA A 191 7.77 18.33 10.66
C ALA A 191 6.30 18.48 11.11
N VAL A 192 5.63 17.36 11.43
CA VAL A 192 4.25 17.38 11.93
C VAL A 192 4.19 17.97 13.34
N ALA A 193 5.13 17.61 14.22
CA ALA A 193 5.24 18.22 15.55
C ALA A 193 5.51 19.73 15.47
N ALA A 194 6.37 20.18 14.55
CA ALA A 194 6.63 21.60 14.33
C ALA A 194 5.39 22.37 13.85
N LEU A 195 4.57 21.78 12.98
CA LEU A 195 3.29 22.37 12.57
C LEU A 195 2.34 22.53 13.75
N GLN A 196 2.21 21.49 14.60
CA GLN A 196 1.34 21.55 15.78
C GLN A 196 1.81 22.64 16.76
N ALA A 197 3.11 22.68 17.05
CA ALA A 197 3.70 23.69 17.93
C ALA A 197 3.51 25.12 17.40
N GLU A 198 3.63 25.32 16.08
CA GLU A 198 3.42 26.63 15.47
C GLU A 198 1.96 27.10 15.59
N LEU A 199 1.00 26.20 15.39
CA LEU A 199 -0.42 26.53 15.56
C LEU A 199 -0.78 26.85 17.02
N GLU A 200 -0.20 26.12 17.97
CA GLU A 200 -0.35 26.41 19.39
C GLU A 200 0.24 27.78 19.77
N ARG A 201 1.42 28.11 19.23
CA ARG A 201 2.07 29.41 19.41
C ARG A 201 1.22 30.56 18.83
N LEU A 202 0.68 30.38 17.63
CA LEU A 202 -0.19 31.36 16.97
C LEU A 202 -1.52 31.55 17.70
N GLY A 203 -2.12 30.46 18.20
CA GLY A 203 -3.31 30.51 19.04
C GLY A 203 -3.07 31.27 20.36
N SER A 204 -1.96 30.95 21.04
CA SER A 204 -1.62 31.54 22.34
C SER A 204 -1.21 33.02 22.27
N SER A 205 -0.63 33.45 21.16
CA SER A 205 -0.22 34.85 20.93
C SER A 205 -1.38 35.76 20.53
N GLY A 206 -2.56 35.21 20.24
CA GLY A 206 -3.69 35.98 19.70
C GLY A 206 -3.47 36.46 18.27
N ALA A 207 -2.42 36.00 17.57
CA ALA A 207 -2.09 36.39 16.19
C ALA A 207 -3.19 36.03 15.18
N LEU A 208 -4.10 35.13 15.56
CA LEU A 208 -5.25 34.68 14.79
C LEU A 208 -6.59 35.19 15.36
N ALA A 209 -6.56 36.09 16.36
CA ALA A 209 -7.77 36.62 16.97
C ALA A 209 -8.59 37.45 15.97
N GLY A 210 -9.88 37.12 15.82
CA GLY A 210 -10.80 37.78 14.87
C GLY A 210 -11.11 36.97 13.61
N GLU A 211 -10.32 35.93 13.30
CA GLU A 211 -10.47 35.07 12.12
C GLU A 211 -11.22 33.75 12.43
N GLY A 212 -12.01 33.70 13.52
CA GLY A 212 -12.55 32.45 14.09
C GLY A 212 -13.13 31.46 13.06
N PRO A 213 -14.13 31.84 12.25
CA PRO A 213 -14.68 30.97 11.21
C PRO A 213 -13.73 30.71 10.02
N SER A 214 -12.87 31.68 9.67
CA SER A 214 -11.92 31.60 8.54
C SER A 214 -10.71 30.71 8.83
N LEU A 215 -10.46 30.36 10.10
CA LEU A 215 -9.41 29.41 10.51
C LEU A 215 -9.84 27.95 10.47
N MET A 216 -11.13 27.66 10.32
CA MET A 216 -11.61 26.27 10.30
C MET A 216 -10.92 25.40 9.23
N PRO A 217 -10.66 25.89 8.00
CA PRO A 217 -9.87 25.15 7.01
C PRO A 217 -8.44 24.85 7.47
N LEU A 218 -7.77 25.78 8.17
CA LEU A 218 -6.42 25.60 8.71
C LEU A 218 -6.37 24.48 9.75
N TYR A 219 -7.25 24.52 10.74
CA TYR A 219 -7.31 23.49 11.78
C TYR A 219 -7.70 22.12 11.21
N ALA A 220 -8.61 22.08 10.25
CA ALA A 220 -8.95 20.85 9.54
C ALA A 220 -7.75 20.27 8.77
N ALA A 221 -6.95 21.13 8.12
CA ALA A 221 -5.75 20.71 7.42
C ALA A 221 -4.66 20.19 8.35
N ALA A 222 -4.45 20.86 9.49
CA ALA A 222 -3.51 20.44 10.51
C ALA A 222 -3.90 19.09 11.14
N ALA A 223 -5.18 18.92 11.48
CA ALA A 223 -5.72 17.63 11.93
C ALA A 223 -5.57 16.55 10.85
N GLY A 224 -5.83 16.90 9.58
CA GLY A 224 -5.59 16.02 8.44
C GLY A 224 -4.14 15.56 8.36
N CYS A 225 -3.16 16.46 8.52
CA CYS A 225 -1.74 16.12 8.56
C CYS A 225 -1.41 15.14 9.70
N ALA A 226 -1.95 15.37 10.90
CA ALA A 226 -1.79 14.45 12.03
C ALA A 226 -2.40 13.06 11.75
N TYR A 227 -3.60 13.00 11.18
CA TYR A 227 -4.21 11.72 10.83
C TYR A 227 -3.49 10.99 9.69
N ILE A 228 -2.88 11.72 8.75
CA ILE A 228 -2.03 11.11 7.71
C ILE A 228 -0.78 10.52 8.36
N HIS A 229 -0.16 11.27 9.28
CA HIS A 229 1.01 10.86 10.04
C HIS A 229 0.78 9.56 10.85
N ASP A 230 -0.30 9.51 11.64
CA ASP A 230 -0.65 8.30 12.41
C ASP A 230 -0.86 7.08 11.51
N ASN A 231 -1.58 7.26 10.40
CA ASN A 231 -1.82 6.17 9.44
C ASN A 231 -0.55 5.77 8.69
N LEU A 232 0.39 6.69 8.48
CA LEU A 232 1.67 6.42 7.86
C LEU A 232 2.56 5.57 8.79
N ILE A 233 2.63 5.90 10.08
CA ILE A 233 3.35 5.11 11.09
C ILE A 233 2.78 3.69 11.16
N GLU A 234 1.45 3.58 11.29
CA GLU A 234 0.79 2.28 11.32
C GLU A 234 1.08 1.47 10.04
N LEU A 235 1.02 2.12 8.87
CA LEU A 235 1.31 1.47 7.60
C LEU A 235 2.78 1.00 7.49
N ALA A 236 3.73 1.80 8.00
CA ALA A 236 5.14 1.43 8.07
C ALA A 236 5.35 0.20 8.97
N ALA A 237 4.68 0.15 10.12
CA ALA A 237 4.72 -1.01 11.03
C ALA A 237 4.16 -2.27 10.36
N ARG A 238 3.00 -2.17 9.69
CA ARG A 238 2.41 -3.31 8.95
C ARG A 238 3.27 -3.79 7.79
N LEU A 239 3.96 -2.87 7.11
CA LEU A 239 4.91 -3.24 6.08
C LEU A 239 6.11 -3.99 6.69
N ALA A 240 6.65 -3.51 7.81
CA ALA A 240 7.75 -4.20 8.49
C ALA A 240 7.36 -5.61 8.96
N GLU A 241 6.16 -5.77 9.55
CA GLU A 241 5.60 -7.09 9.93
C GLU A 241 5.51 -8.03 8.71
N ALA A 242 4.91 -7.55 7.63
CA ALA A 242 4.76 -8.35 6.40
C ALA A 242 6.09 -8.72 5.74
N ARG A 243 7.18 -7.99 6.00
CA ARG A 243 8.52 -8.34 5.52
C ARG A 243 9.22 -9.36 6.42
N LYS A 244 8.99 -9.32 7.73
CA LYS A 244 9.53 -10.31 8.68
C LYS A 244 8.92 -11.70 8.43
N ASP A 245 7.62 -11.76 8.15
CA ASP A 245 6.91 -13.02 7.88
C ASP A 245 7.31 -13.66 6.53
N ALA A 246 7.97 -12.91 5.66
CA ALA A 246 8.41 -13.37 4.34
C ALA A 246 9.89 -13.84 4.30
N ALA A 247 10.66 -13.59 5.37
CA ALA A 247 12.08 -13.93 5.49
C ALA A 247 12.28 -15.24 6.28
#